data_AF-A0ABD0QQ21-F1
#
_entry.id   AF-A0ABD0QQ21-F1
#
_cell.length_a   1.000
_cell.length_b   1.000
_cell.length_c   1.000
_cell.angle_alpha   90.00
_cell.angle_beta   90.00
_cell.angle_gamma   90.00
#
_symmetry.space_group_name_H-M   'P 1'
#
loop_
_entity.id
_entity.type
_entity.pdbx_description
1 polymer ?
#
loop_
_entity_poly.entity_id
_entity_poly.type
_entity_poly.pdbx_seq_one_letter_code
_entity_poly.pdbx_strand_id
1 'polypeptide(L)' 'QSAIPLPMVEEILMNLPAHQVVQWKELVDSAAHWRERCKREDIQPCDASRVPEDWRLFYFLSKYRRNLLKNPRAD' A
#
# COMPACT_ATOMS: atom_id res chain seq x y z
N GLN A 1 10.75 -29.67 8.93
CA GLN A 1 10.31 -28.27 9.13
C GLN A 1 9.45 -27.90 7.93
N SER A 2 8.16 -27.66 8.11
CA SER A 2 7.27 -27.22 7.04
C SER A 2 7.42 -25.70 6.89
N ALA A 3 8.19 -25.26 5.90
CA ALA A 3 8.23 -23.87 5.50
C ALA A 3 6.87 -23.49 4.89
N ILE A 4 6.30 -22.36 5.30
CA ILE A 4 5.09 -21.82 4.67
C ILE A 4 5.47 -21.40 3.24
N PRO A 5 4.72 -21.83 2.21
CA PRO A 5 4.95 -21.38 0.83
C PRO A 5 4.87 -19.86 0.70
N LEU A 6 5.77 -19.27 -0.10
CA LEU A 6 5.84 -17.83 -0.36
C LEU A 6 4.49 -17.17 -0.72
N PRO A 7 3.62 -17.76 -1.57
CA PRO A 7 2.34 -17.16 -1.90
C PRO A 7 1.40 -17.02 -0.69
N MET A 8 1.46 -17.95 0.26
CA MET A 8 0.69 -17.83 1.50
C MET A 8 1.23 -16.73 2.40
N VAL A 9 2.56 -16.55 2.43
CA VAL A 9 3.18 -15.43 3.18
C VAL A 9 2.74 -14.10 2.58
N GLU A 10 2.79 -13.95 1.25
CA GLU A 10 2.31 -12.76 0.57
C GLU A 10 0.84 -12.47 0.89
N GLU A 11 -0.02 -13.49 0.82
CA GLU A 11 -1.44 -13.34 1.14
C GLU A 11 -1.67 -12.91 2.60
N ILE A 12 -0.97 -13.53 3.56
CA ILE A 12 -1.06 -13.13 4.97
C ILE A 12 -0.66 -11.66 5.13
N LEU A 13 0.46 -11.24 4.52
CA LEU A 13 0.96 -9.88 4.62
C LEU A 13 0.04 -8.85 3.94
N MET A 14 -0.65 -9.24 2.87
CA MET A 14 -1.68 -8.42 2.23
C MET A 14 -2.88 -8.16 3.15
N ASN A 15 -3.15 -9.08 4.09
CA ASN A 15 -4.20 -8.93 5.10
C ASN A 15 -3.75 -8.21 6.38
N LEU A 16 -2.44 -7.98 6.57
CA LEU A 16 -1.93 -7.20 7.70
C LEU A 16 -1.93 -5.70 7.40
N PRO A 17 -2.03 -4.81 8.41
CA PRO A 17 -1.87 -3.37 8.24
C PRO A 17 -0.54 -3.00 7.56
N ALA A 18 -0.56 -2.03 6.63
CA ALA A 18 0.60 -1.64 5.84
C ALA A 18 1.82 -1.21 6.68
N HIS A 19 1.59 -0.60 7.85
CA HIS A 19 2.64 -0.19 8.77
C HIS A 19 3.34 -1.36 9.49
N GLN A 20 2.78 -2.57 9.45
CA GLN A 20 3.43 -3.78 9.94
C GLN A 20 4.24 -4.45 8.83
N VAL A 21 3.75 -4.39 7.59
CA VAL A 21 4.46 -4.94 6.42
C VAL A 21 5.77 -4.19 6.15
N VAL A 22 5.86 -2.89 6.48
CA VAL A 22 7.12 -2.11 6.32
C VAL A 22 8.32 -2.63 7.12
N GLN A 23 8.14 -3.56 8.05
CA GLN A 23 9.24 -4.21 8.78
C GLN A 23 9.90 -5.35 7.98
N TRP A 24 9.28 -5.80 6.89
CA TRP A 24 9.71 -6.96 6.10
C TRP A 24 10.44 -6.54 4.83
N LYS A 25 11.74 -6.27 4.96
CA LYS A 25 12.59 -5.65 3.92
C LYS A 25 12.35 -6.17 2.49
N GLU A 26 12.41 -7.48 2.26
CA GLU A 26 12.28 -8.07 0.92
C GLU A 26 10.92 -7.78 0.26
N LEU A 27 9.84 -7.76 1.05
CA LEU A 27 8.50 -7.49 0.57
C LEU A 27 8.26 -5.99 0.37
N VAL A 28 8.88 -5.17 1.21
CA VAL A 28 8.78 -3.71 1.19
C VAL A 28 9.49 -3.11 -0.01
N ASP A 29 10.63 -3.70 -0.37
CA ASP A 29 11.41 -3.31 -1.55
C ASP A 29 10.71 -3.76 -2.86
N SER A 30 9.73 -4.66 -2.77
CA SER A 30 8.94 -5.11 -3.92
C SER A 30 7.85 -4.10 -4.30
N ALA A 31 8.07 -3.35 -5.39
CA ALA A 31 7.05 -2.50 -5.99
C ALA A 31 5.78 -3.27 -6.40
N ALA A 32 5.90 -4.57 -6.71
CA ALA A 32 4.77 -5.42 -7.09
C ALA A 32 3.79 -5.63 -5.92
N HIS A 33 4.31 -5.80 -4.70
CA HIS A 33 3.49 -5.94 -3.50
C HIS A 33 2.59 -4.71 -3.29
N TRP A 34 3.19 -3.52 -3.30
CA TRP A 34 2.46 -2.27 -3.10
C TRP A 34 1.47 -1.97 -4.23
N ARG A 35 1.79 -2.35 -5.48
CA ARG A 35 0.88 -2.23 -6.61
C ARG A 35 -0.35 -3.12 -6.45
N GLU A 36 -0.16 -4.39 -6.08
CA GLU A 36 -1.27 -5.31 -5.85
C GLU A 36 -2.14 -4.84 -4.67
N ARG A 37 -1.51 -4.29 -3.65
CA ARG A 37 -2.20 -3.72 -2.49
C ARG A 37 -3.04 -2.50 -2.86
N CYS A 38 -2.50 -1.62 -3.71
CA CYS A 38 -3.25 -0.51 -4.27
C CYS A 38 -4.49 -1.01 -5.04
N LYS A 39 -4.35 -2.05 -5.87
CA LYS A 39 -5.47 -2.64 -6.61
C LYS A 39 -6.55 -3.21 -5.69
N ARG A 40 -6.18 -3.97 -4.66
CA ARG A 40 -7.15 -4.57 -3.70
C ARG A 40 -7.92 -3.53 -2.89
N GLU A 41 -7.33 -2.36 -2.69
CA GLU A 41 -7.94 -1.27 -1.94
C GLU A 41 -8.54 -0.18 -2.84
N ASP A 42 -8.71 -0.47 -4.14
CA ASP A 42 -9.24 0.44 -5.16
C ASP A 42 -8.49 1.80 -5.27
N ILE A 43 -7.22 1.79 -4.90
CA ILE A 43 -6.32 2.95 -5.02
C ILE A 43 -5.70 2.94 -6.41
N GLN A 44 -6.14 3.87 -7.26
CA GLN A 44 -5.65 3.98 -8.63
C GLN A 44 -4.95 5.32 -8.87
N PRO A 45 -3.88 5.35 -9.68
CA PRO A 45 -3.30 6.60 -10.17
C PRO A 45 -4.36 7.41 -10.92
N CYS A 46 -4.42 8.73 -10.70
CA CYS A 46 -5.35 9.60 -11.41
C CYS A 46 -5.13 9.63 -12.93
N ASP A 47 -3.90 9.33 -13.36
CA ASP A 47 -3.51 9.27 -14.76
C ASP A 47 -2.83 7.92 -15.00
N ALA A 48 -3.44 7.09 -15.85
CA ALA A 48 -2.92 5.78 -16.22
C ALA A 48 -1.55 5.85 -16.92
N SER A 49 -1.19 7.01 -17.49
CA SER A 49 0.12 7.23 -18.10
C SER A 49 1.22 7.56 -17.09
N ARG A 50 0.86 8.01 -15.87
CA ARG A 50 1.80 8.38 -14.81
C ARG A 50 1.93 7.25 -13.79
N VAL A 51 2.71 6.23 -14.18
CA VAL A 51 3.07 5.15 -13.28
C VAL A 51 3.90 5.71 -12.11
N PRO A 52 3.51 5.46 -10.85
CA PRO A 52 4.30 5.87 -9.70
C PRO A 52 5.69 5.21 -9.72
N GLU A 53 6.74 6.02 -9.51
CA GLU A 53 8.12 5.54 -9.34
C GLU A 53 8.25 4.74 -8.04
N ASP A 54 7.63 5.23 -6.96
CA ASP A 54 7.56 4.56 -5.66
C ASP A 54 6.10 4.20 -5.32
N TRP A 55 5.76 2.92 -5.51
CA TRP A 55 4.44 2.38 -5.21
C TRP A 55 4.12 2.36 -3.71
N ARG A 56 5.13 2.21 -2.85
CA ARG A 56 4.95 2.29 -1.40
C ARG A 56 4.52 3.69 -1.01
N LEU A 57 5.30 4.69 -1.43
CA LEU A 57 4.99 6.09 -1.12
C LEU A 57 3.61 6.47 -1.68
N PHE A 58 3.32 6.07 -2.92
CA PHE A 58 2.01 6.28 -3.54
C PHE A 58 0.86 5.68 -2.72
N TYR A 59 1.01 4.44 -2.24
CA TYR A 59 0.02 3.79 -1.40
C TYR A 59 -0.26 4.60 -0.13
N PHE A 60 0.77 4.97 0.63
CA PHE A 60 0.59 5.71 1.88
C PHE A 60 -0.04 7.09 1.63
N LEU A 61 0.47 7.85 0.66
CA LEU A 61 -0.08 9.18 0.37
C LEU A 61 -1.54 9.12 -0.07
N SER A 62 -1.91 8.13 -0.87
CA SER A 62 -3.28 7.96 -1.36
C SER A 62 -4.21 7.45 -0.27
N LYS A 63 -3.79 6.44 0.50
CA LYS A 63 -4.60 5.82 1.57
C LYS A 63 -4.96 6.81 2.68
N TYR A 64 -4.03 7.70 3.03
CA TYR A 64 -4.20 8.68 4.11
C TYR A 64 -4.59 10.08 3.59
N ARG A 65 -4.94 10.22 2.31
CA ARG A 65 -5.35 11.49 1.72
C ARG A 65 -6.67 11.96 2.33
N ARG A 66 -6.62 13.02 3.14
CA ARG A 66 -7.79 13.66 3.73
C ARG A 66 -7.51 15.13 4.00
N ASN A 67 -8.56 15.91 4.22
CA ASN A 67 -8.39 17.26 4.71
C ASN A 67 -7.80 17.22 6.13
N LEU A 68 -6.69 17.91 6.34
CA LEU A 68 -6.01 18.01 7.63
C LEU A 68 -6.38 19.28 8.40
N LEU A 69 -7.10 20.21 7.76
CA LEU A 69 -7.61 21.42 8.41
C LEU A 69 -8.76 21.04 9.34
N LYS A 70 -8.66 21.48 10.60
CA LYS A 70 -9.79 21.44 11.52
C LYS A 70 -10.78 22.54 11.14
N ASN A 71 -12.04 22.17 11.02
CA ASN A 71 -13.15 23.04 10.63
C ASN A 71 -12.91 23.86 9.34
N PRO A 72 -12.81 23.21 8.17
CA PRO A 72 -12.55 23.90 6.91
C PRO A 72 -13.71 24.77 6.40
N ARG A 73 -14.91 24.63 6.98
CA ARG A 73 -16.12 25.35 6.54
C ARG A 73 -16.72 26.29 7.58
N ALA A 74 -16.19 26.34 8.79
CA ALA A 74 -16.73 27.13 9.90
C ALA A 74 -18.24 26.88 10.15
N ASP A 75 -18.72 25.66 9.86
CA ASP A 75 -20.04 25.17 10.34
C ASP A 75 -19.99 24.93 11.86
#